data_AF-A0A2E0S343-F1
#
_entry.id   AF-A0A2E0S343-F1
#
_cell.length_a   1.000
_cell.length_b   1.000
_cell.length_c   1.000
_cell.angle_alpha   90.00
_cell.angle_beta   90.00
_cell.angle_gamma   90.00
#
_symmetry.space_group_name_H-M   'P 1'
#
loop_
_entity.id
_entity.type
_entity.pdbx_description
1 polymer ?
#
loop_
_entity_poly.entity_id
_entity_poly.type
_entity_poly.pdbx_seq_one_letter_code
_entity_poly.pdbx_strand_id
1 'polypeptide(L)'
;MPTNSYFNHLQNASEQNLHQDLIIESIKNFGIDNYYLPRQYMNEDLLYGEDTISQFNQSHLIEMYVKSVDGFEGEGDFISRFGLEIRDQVIFSVARRRWENLDTGYDRPREGDVIFLPLNKKLYEIRFVEHESMFYQFGKLPIFDLTCELFQYDDQRIDTGIEDIDEVEDKYAYSIEVTLDSGGSGNYVEDEYVFVGSTESSANTKGRVISWNSTDRVLKLTDLRGTFTLSQNVVGNTSGAYYTVGTTPDTQTFVNDASANNITIETEADSIIDFSESNPFSEGNI
;
A
#
# COMPACT_ATOMS: atom_id res chain seq x y z
N MET A 1 6.12 -40.73 38.18
CA MET A 1 5.47 -39.62 37.47
C MET A 1 5.66 -39.85 35.98
N PRO A 2 4.65 -39.63 35.14
CA PRO A 2 4.76 -39.87 33.69
C PRO A 2 5.63 -38.84 32.95
N THR A 3 5.86 -37.65 33.53
CA THR A 3 6.80 -36.64 33.00
C THR A 3 8.16 -36.71 33.69
N ASN A 4 9.23 -36.34 32.98
CA ASN A 4 10.60 -36.38 33.49
C ASN A 4 10.79 -35.34 34.61
N SER A 5 11.27 -35.80 35.78
CA SER A 5 11.49 -34.98 36.97
C SER A 5 12.63 -33.96 36.85
N TYR A 6 13.53 -34.13 35.88
CA TYR A 6 14.69 -33.25 35.68
C TYR A 6 14.41 -32.03 34.80
N PHE A 7 13.25 -31.98 34.14
CA PHE A 7 12.86 -30.87 33.28
C PHE A 7 11.71 -30.09 33.91
N ASN A 8 11.91 -28.79 34.14
CA ASN A 8 10.92 -27.89 34.72
C ASN A 8 10.54 -26.81 33.70
N HIS A 9 9.70 -27.22 32.75
CA HIS A 9 9.29 -26.42 31.61
C HIS A 9 8.52 -25.12 31.98
N LEU A 10 7.84 -25.09 33.14
CA LEU A 10 6.91 -24.00 33.51
C LEU A 10 7.55 -22.87 34.32
N GLN A 11 8.51 -23.18 35.20
CA GLN A 11 9.03 -22.19 36.18
C GLN A 11 10.52 -21.85 35.99
N ASN A 12 11.23 -22.51 35.06
CA ASN A 12 12.65 -22.24 34.84
C ASN A 12 12.87 -21.27 33.67
N ALA A 13 13.21 -20.01 33.99
CA ALA A 13 13.46 -18.98 32.98
C ALA A 13 14.65 -19.30 32.06
N SER A 14 15.70 -19.97 32.56
CA SER A 14 16.88 -20.30 31.75
C SER A 14 16.56 -21.33 30.66
N GLU A 15 15.68 -22.28 30.96
CA GLU A 15 15.25 -23.31 30.01
C GLU A 15 14.30 -22.71 28.95
N GLN A 16 13.38 -21.83 29.37
CA GLN A 16 12.53 -21.04 28.47
C GLN A 16 13.36 -20.19 27.51
N ASN A 17 14.40 -19.53 28.02
CA ASN A 17 15.29 -18.70 27.21
C ASN A 17 16.07 -19.53 26.20
N LEU A 18 16.64 -20.67 26.62
CA LEU A 18 17.35 -21.57 25.70
C LEU A 18 16.43 -22.07 24.56
N HIS A 19 15.20 -22.45 24.89
CA HIS A 19 14.22 -22.86 23.87
C HIS A 19 13.88 -21.73 22.90
N GLN A 20 13.68 -20.51 23.41
CA GLN A 20 13.42 -19.33 22.58
C GLN A 20 14.63 -18.98 21.70
N ASP A 21 15.85 -19.07 22.23
CA ASP A 21 17.07 -18.80 21.48
C ASP A 21 17.25 -19.84 20.36
N LEU A 22 16.95 -21.12 20.62
CA LEU A 22 16.95 -22.18 19.58
C LEU A 22 15.92 -21.92 18.48
N ILE A 23 14.73 -21.43 18.83
CA ILE A 23 13.71 -21.05 17.84
C ILE A 23 14.20 -19.88 16.99
N ILE A 24 14.75 -18.84 17.60
CA ILE A 24 15.31 -17.69 16.89
C ILE A 24 16.39 -18.15 15.91
N GLU A 25 17.32 -18.99 16.36
CA GLU A 25 18.36 -19.53 15.48
C GLU A 25 17.79 -20.42 14.37
N SER A 26 16.74 -21.19 14.63
CA SER A 26 16.04 -21.95 13.59
C SER A 26 15.43 -21.02 12.53
N ILE A 27 14.77 -19.94 12.95
CA ILE A 27 14.16 -18.96 12.03
C ILE A 27 15.25 -18.23 11.24
N LYS A 28 16.38 -17.87 11.86
CA LYS A 28 17.50 -17.27 11.11
C LYS A 28 18.14 -18.20 10.09
N ASN A 29 18.17 -19.51 10.34
CA ASN A 29 18.78 -20.48 9.43
C ASN A 29 17.86 -20.84 8.25
N PHE A 30 16.54 -20.93 8.47
CA PHE A 30 15.58 -21.44 7.48
C PHE A 30 14.49 -20.45 7.06
N GLY A 31 14.41 -19.30 7.73
CA GLY A 31 13.49 -18.23 7.38
C GLY A 31 14.03 -17.36 6.25
N ILE A 32 13.28 -16.30 5.98
CA ILE A 32 13.57 -15.28 4.98
C ILE A 32 13.54 -13.91 5.64
N ASP A 33 14.37 -13.01 5.12
CA ASP A 33 14.40 -11.62 5.56
C ASP A 33 13.27 -10.85 4.87
N ASN A 34 12.38 -10.28 5.66
CA ASN A 34 11.24 -9.50 5.18
C ASN A 34 11.27 -8.11 5.79
N TYR A 35 10.62 -7.16 5.11
CA TYR A 35 10.40 -5.84 5.68
C TYR A 35 9.00 -5.80 6.29
N TYR A 36 8.91 -5.43 7.56
CA TYR A 36 7.68 -5.16 8.25
C TYR A 36 7.41 -3.65 8.25
N LEU A 37 6.18 -3.27 7.88
CA LEU A 37 5.72 -1.91 7.71
C LEU A 37 4.54 -1.67 8.65
N PRO A 38 4.73 -0.92 9.75
CA PRO A 38 3.64 -0.61 10.66
C PRO A 38 2.68 0.39 10.00
N ARG A 39 1.37 0.11 10.09
CA ARG A 39 0.34 1.03 9.60
C ARG A 39 0.22 2.22 10.54
N GLN A 40 0.26 3.42 9.99
CA GLN A 40 0.00 4.66 10.71
C GLN A 40 -1.28 5.30 10.16
N TYR A 41 -2.18 5.68 11.06
CA TYR A 41 -3.39 6.41 10.68
C TYR A 41 -3.15 7.90 10.82
N MET A 42 -3.53 8.65 9.78
CA MET A 42 -3.48 10.10 9.80
C MET A 42 -4.87 10.71 9.88
N ASN A 43 -4.99 11.75 10.70
CA ASN A 43 -6.23 12.51 10.92
C ASN A 43 -7.43 11.66 11.36
N GLU A 44 -7.28 10.89 12.44
CA GLU A 44 -8.42 10.19 13.05
C GLU A 44 -9.43 11.20 13.63
N ASP A 45 -10.57 11.41 12.97
CA ASP A 45 -11.72 12.07 13.59
C ASP A 45 -12.49 11.05 14.45
N LEU A 46 -12.09 11.00 15.71
CA LEU A 46 -12.68 10.13 16.74
C LEU A 46 -14.16 10.47 17.05
N LEU A 47 -14.67 11.64 16.66
CA LEU A 47 -16.03 12.07 16.99
C LEU A 47 -17.06 11.63 15.94
N TYR A 48 -16.69 11.70 14.65
CA TYR A 48 -17.57 11.32 13.54
C TYR A 48 -17.26 9.96 12.93
N GLY A 49 -16.13 9.35 13.28
CA GLY A 49 -15.70 8.08 12.69
C GLY A 49 -15.49 8.18 11.19
N GLU A 50 -15.04 9.36 10.73
CA GLU A 50 -14.65 9.58 9.33
C GLU A 50 -13.42 8.72 8.99
N ASP A 51 -13.30 8.40 7.70
CA ASP A 51 -12.27 7.51 7.20
C ASP A 51 -10.87 8.12 7.38
N THR A 52 -9.96 7.30 7.87
CA THR A 52 -8.61 7.70 8.25
C THR A 52 -7.66 7.28 7.15
N ILE A 53 -7.01 8.25 6.51
CA ILE A 53 -6.00 7.94 5.50
C ILE A 53 -4.87 7.16 6.16
N SER A 54 -4.59 5.98 5.62
CA SER A 54 -3.53 5.10 6.12
C SER A 54 -2.23 5.39 5.41
N GLN A 55 -1.13 5.40 6.15
CA GLN A 55 0.21 5.67 5.65
C GLN A 55 1.21 4.65 6.19
N PHE A 56 2.22 4.33 5.38
CA PHE A 56 3.32 3.43 5.71
C PHE A 56 4.65 4.17 5.51
N ASN A 57 5.15 4.80 6.57
CA ASN A 57 6.34 5.66 6.52
C ASN A 57 7.60 5.01 7.11
N GLN A 58 7.49 3.78 7.61
CA GLN A 58 8.57 3.08 8.32
C GLN A 58 8.71 1.67 7.78
N SER A 59 9.94 1.19 7.73
CA SER A 59 10.28 -0.18 7.36
C SER A 59 11.25 -0.76 8.38
N HIS A 60 10.99 -2.00 8.79
CA HIS A 60 11.82 -2.74 9.72
C HIS A 60 12.20 -4.10 9.14
N LEU A 61 13.50 -4.36 9.01
CA LEU A 61 13.97 -5.68 8.56
C LEU A 61 13.83 -6.70 9.70
N ILE A 62 13.11 -7.79 9.43
CA ILE A 62 12.90 -8.87 10.39
C ILE A 62 12.89 -10.24 9.69
N GLU A 63 13.51 -11.23 10.32
CA GLU A 63 13.46 -12.60 9.85
C GLU A 63 12.10 -13.24 10.19
N MET A 64 11.45 -13.85 9.20
CA MET A 64 10.23 -14.62 9.41
C MET A 64 10.32 -15.98 8.73
N TYR A 65 9.73 -16.99 9.36
CA TYR A 65 9.63 -18.32 8.77
C TYR A 65 8.29 -18.48 8.06
N VAL A 66 8.31 -19.00 6.83
CA VAL A 66 7.09 -19.31 6.08
C VAL A 66 6.59 -20.68 6.55
N LYS A 67 5.52 -20.68 7.35
CA LYS A 67 4.95 -21.90 7.93
C LYS A 67 4.07 -22.65 6.92
N SER A 68 3.31 -21.91 6.13
CA SER A 68 2.44 -22.43 5.09
C SER A 68 2.21 -21.37 4.02
N VAL A 69 2.07 -21.81 2.78
CA VAL A 69 1.60 -21.00 1.65
C VAL A 69 0.33 -21.66 1.14
N ASP A 70 -0.83 -21.19 1.63
CA ASP A 70 -2.12 -21.71 1.17
C ASP A 70 -2.59 -20.89 -0.04
N GLY A 71 -3.08 -21.55 -1.09
CA GLY A 71 -3.40 -20.93 -2.39
C GLY A 71 -2.30 -21.00 -3.46
N PHE A 72 -1.05 -21.33 -3.10
CA PHE A 72 0.06 -21.48 -4.07
C PHE A 72 0.22 -22.92 -4.62
N GLU A 73 -0.45 -23.92 -4.05
CA GLU A 73 -0.35 -25.34 -4.44
C GLU A 73 -1.37 -25.79 -5.51
N GLY A 74 -2.09 -24.85 -6.14
CA GLY A 74 -2.88 -25.13 -7.34
C GLY A 74 -4.29 -25.67 -7.11
N GLU A 75 -4.84 -25.59 -5.90
CA GLU A 75 -6.24 -25.93 -5.62
C GLU A 75 -6.82 -24.95 -4.58
N GLY A 76 -7.63 -23.99 -5.04
CA GLY A 76 -8.22 -22.98 -4.15
C GLY A 76 -9.20 -22.01 -4.81
N ASP A 77 -9.87 -22.43 -5.88
CA ASP A 77 -10.90 -21.61 -6.52
C ASP A 77 -12.20 -21.72 -5.71
N PHE A 78 -12.36 -20.86 -4.70
CA PHE A 78 -13.61 -20.79 -3.93
C PHE A 78 -14.64 -19.95 -4.70
N ILE A 79 -15.64 -20.62 -5.28
CA ILE A 79 -16.79 -19.95 -5.88
C ILE A 79 -17.77 -19.55 -4.77
N SER A 80 -17.79 -18.28 -4.43
CA SER A 80 -18.84 -17.65 -3.63
C SER A 80 -20.03 -17.26 -4.52
N ARG A 81 -21.22 -17.05 -3.93
CA ARG A 81 -22.41 -16.56 -4.67
C ARG A 81 -22.23 -15.17 -5.29
N PHE A 82 -21.13 -14.48 -4.94
CA PHE A 82 -20.76 -13.15 -5.43
C PHE A 82 -19.63 -13.17 -6.47
N GLY A 83 -19.05 -14.34 -6.78
CA GLY A 83 -17.97 -14.45 -7.75
C GLY A 83 -16.88 -15.42 -7.32
N LEU A 84 -15.86 -15.49 -8.17
CA LEU A 84 -14.63 -16.22 -7.97
C LEU A 84 -13.64 -15.27 -7.28
N GLU A 85 -13.29 -15.56 -6.04
CA GLU A 85 -12.34 -14.78 -5.26
C GLU A 85 -11.19 -15.70 -4.85
N ILE A 86 -10.04 -15.55 -5.53
CA ILE A 86 -8.81 -16.27 -5.18
C ILE A 86 -8.08 -15.38 -4.17
N ARG A 87 -8.03 -15.82 -2.91
CA ARG A 87 -7.20 -15.17 -1.89
C ARG A 87 -5.99 -16.03 -1.60
N ASP A 88 -4.84 -15.53 -2.02
CA ASP A 88 -3.56 -16.12 -1.64
C ASP A 88 -3.28 -15.78 -0.18
N GLN A 89 -3.14 -16.81 0.67
CA GLN A 89 -2.88 -16.64 2.10
C GLN A 89 -1.51 -17.22 2.46
N VAL A 90 -0.72 -16.45 3.19
CA VAL A 90 0.59 -16.88 3.68
C VAL A 90 0.61 -16.79 5.20
N ILE A 91 1.18 -17.81 5.86
CA ILE A 91 1.36 -17.81 7.30
C ILE A 91 2.82 -17.59 7.62
N PHE A 92 3.14 -16.45 8.22
CA PHE A 92 4.48 -16.12 8.71
C PHE A 92 4.58 -16.37 10.21
N SER A 93 5.66 -17.02 10.63
CA SER A 93 5.99 -17.21 12.03
C SER A 93 7.16 -16.30 12.41
N VAL A 94 6.97 -15.46 13.43
CA VAL A 94 7.99 -14.53 13.94
C VAL A 94 8.28 -14.81 15.41
N ALA A 95 9.55 -14.79 15.81
CA ALA A 95 9.93 -14.98 17.20
C ALA A 95 9.56 -13.76 18.06
N ARG A 96 8.87 -13.98 19.17
CA ARG A 96 8.43 -12.91 20.10
C ARG A 96 9.59 -12.09 20.66
N ARG A 97 10.68 -12.72 21.05
CA ARG A 97 11.86 -12.01 21.55
C ARG A 97 12.58 -11.19 20.47
N ARG A 98 12.46 -11.57 19.19
CA ARG A 98 12.99 -10.75 18.10
C ARG A 98 12.13 -9.51 17.88
N TRP A 99 10.82 -9.69 17.97
CA TRP A 99 9.86 -8.58 17.96
C TRP A 99 10.13 -7.55 19.07
N GLU A 100 10.37 -7.99 20.30
CA GLU A 100 10.67 -7.09 21.43
C GLU A 100 11.96 -6.27 21.24
N ASN A 101 12.87 -6.70 20.36
CA ASN A 101 14.07 -5.93 20.00
C ASN A 101 13.83 -4.97 18.82
N LEU A 102 12.67 -5.06 18.17
CA LEU A 102 12.26 -4.18 17.10
C LEU A 102 11.63 -2.94 17.77
N ASP A 103 12.19 -1.75 17.52
CA ASP A 103 11.69 -0.50 18.09
C ASP A 103 10.42 -0.01 17.36
N THR A 104 9.39 -0.85 17.34
CA THR A 104 8.09 -0.56 16.69
C THR A 104 7.13 0.19 17.60
N GLY A 105 7.45 0.29 18.91
CA GLY A 105 6.56 0.86 19.92
C GLY A 105 5.36 -0.02 20.29
N TYR A 106 5.29 -1.27 19.78
CA TYR A 106 4.19 -2.20 20.04
C TYR A 106 4.67 -3.55 20.58
N ASP A 107 3.94 -4.09 21.55
CA ASP A 107 4.28 -5.38 22.19
C ASP A 107 4.09 -6.60 21.26
N ARG A 108 3.39 -6.42 20.13
CA ARG A 108 3.13 -7.44 19.11
C ARG A 108 2.83 -6.79 17.74
N PRO A 109 2.96 -7.55 16.63
CA PRO A 109 2.43 -7.15 15.33
C PRO A 109 0.92 -6.86 15.43
N ARG A 110 0.43 -5.90 14.66
CA ARG A 110 -1.00 -5.56 14.63
C ARG A 110 -1.65 -6.05 13.35
N GLU A 111 -2.95 -6.29 13.45
CA GLU A 111 -3.78 -6.51 12.29
C GLU A 111 -3.84 -5.22 11.43
N GLY A 112 -3.75 -5.38 10.13
CA GLY A 112 -3.71 -4.29 9.15
C GLY A 112 -2.30 -3.75 8.84
N ASP A 113 -1.26 -4.22 9.52
CA ASP A 113 0.12 -3.93 9.12
C ASP A 113 0.52 -4.71 7.87
N VAL A 114 1.58 -4.27 7.20
CA VAL A 114 2.00 -4.85 5.92
C VAL A 114 3.40 -5.46 6.04
N ILE A 115 3.61 -6.59 5.37
CA ILE A 115 4.90 -7.27 5.24
C ILE A 115 5.27 -7.30 3.76
N PHE A 116 6.43 -6.78 3.42
CA PHE A 116 7.01 -6.88 2.09
C PHE A 116 7.94 -8.09 1.99
N LEU A 117 7.71 -8.92 0.97
CA LEU A 117 8.60 -10.02 0.62
C LEU A 117 9.53 -9.62 -0.53
N PRO A 118 10.84 -9.48 -0.29
CA PRO A 118 11.79 -9.16 -1.36
C PRO A 118 11.85 -10.22 -2.47
N LEU A 119 11.54 -11.48 -2.15
CA LEU A 119 11.63 -12.59 -3.11
C LEU A 119 10.64 -12.47 -4.28
N ASN A 120 9.42 -11.99 -4.01
CA ASN A 120 8.36 -11.88 -5.01
C ASN A 120 7.91 -10.44 -5.28
N LYS A 121 8.50 -9.45 -4.58
CA LYS A 121 8.15 -8.04 -4.64
C LYS A 121 6.66 -7.77 -4.41
N LYS A 122 6.04 -8.51 -3.49
CA LYS A 122 4.64 -8.35 -3.10
C LYS A 122 4.51 -7.94 -1.64
N LEU A 123 3.46 -7.17 -1.38
CA LEU A 123 3.03 -6.76 -0.05
C LEU A 123 1.93 -7.70 0.45
N TYR A 124 2.00 -8.05 1.73
CA TYR A 124 1.05 -8.91 2.42
C TYR A 124 0.50 -8.20 3.65
N GLU A 125 -0.81 -8.06 3.74
CA GLU A 125 -1.50 -7.48 4.90
C GLU A 125 -1.72 -8.53 5.98
N ILE A 126 -1.40 -8.21 7.23
CA ILE A 126 -1.68 -9.06 8.39
C ILE A 126 -3.18 -9.01 8.71
N ARG A 127 -3.87 -10.13 8.54
CA ARG A 127 -5.30 -10.25 8.88
C ARG A 127 -5.53 -10.62 10.32
N PHE A 128 -4.73 -11.53 10.84
CA PHE A 128 -4.88 -12.02 12.20
C PHE A 128 -3.56 -12.44 12.80
N VAL A 129 -3.40 -12.12 14.09
CA VAL A 129 -2.20 -12.45 14.86
C VAL A 129 -2.56 -13.47 15.93
N GLU A 130 -2.12 -14.71 15.73
CA GLU A 130 -2.20 -15.75 16.74
C GLU A 130 -1.21 -15.45 17.87
N HIS A 131 -1.77 -15.06 19.01
CA HIS A 131 -1.04 -14.69 20.22
C HIS A 131 -1.41 -15.57 21.42
N GLU A 132 -2.37 -16.48 21.24
CA GLU A 132 -2.82 -17.43 22.26
C GLU A 132 -2.90 -18.83 21.66
N SER A 133 -2.15 -19.76 22.24
CA SER A 133 -2.30 -21.19 21.96
C SER A 133 -2.89 -21.89 23.18
N MET A 134 -3.73 -22.90 22.96
CA MET A 134 -4.31 -23.71 24.04
C MET A 134 -3.25 -24.49 24.83
N PHE A 135 -2.04 -24.66 24.29
CA PHE A 135 -0.95 -25.43 24.91
C PHE A 135 0.37 -24.65 24.97
N TYR A 136 0.70 -24.16 26.16
CA TYR A 136 2.00 -23.56 26.46
C TYR A 136 2.97 -24.61 27.00
N GLN A 137 3.72 -25.27 26.11
CA GLN A 137 4.67 -26.34 26.50
C GLN A 137 5.71 -25.87 27.54
N PHE A 138 6.11 -24.59 27.47
CA PHE A 138 7.07 -23.97 28.39
C PHE A 138 6.48 -22.80 29.20
N GLY A 139 5.15 -22.71 29.32
CA GLY A 139 4.46 -21.63 30.05
C GLY A 139 4.50 -20.25 29.38
N LYS A 140 5.19 -20.08 28.25
CA LYS A 140 5.21 -18.86 27.41
C LYS A 140 5.17 -19.24 25.93
N LEU A 141 4.49 -18.42 25.13
CA LEU A 141 4.47 -18.56 23.67
C LEU A 141 5.73 -17.91 23.08
N PRO A 142 6.59 -18.66 22.37
CA PRO A 142 7.83 -18.12 21.82
C PRO A 142 7.67 -17.46 20.45
N ILE A 143 6.56 -17.70 19.75
CA ILE A 143 6.33 -17.34 18.34
C ILE A 143 4.97 -16.65 18.20
N PHE A 144 4.86 -15.64 17.35
CA PHE A 144 3.59 -15.16 16.82
C PHE A 144 3.38 -15.75 15.42
N ASP A 145 2.23 -16.36 15.20
CA ASP A 145 1.82 -16.80 13.86
C ASP A 145 0.91 -15.71 13.26
N LEU A 146 1.32 -15.20 12.11
CA LEU A 146 0.68 -14.10 11.39
C LEU A 146 0.01 -14.70 10.16
N THR A 147 -1.32 -14.61 10.09
CA THR A 147 -2.03 -14.94 8.86
C THR A 147 -2.10 -13.69 8.00
N CYS A 148 -1.57 -13.78 6.78
CA CYS A 148 -1.46 -12.66 5.88
C CYS A 148 -2.14 -12.95 4.54
N GLU A 149 -2.76 -11.94 3.97
CA GLU A 149 -3.35 -11.97 2.62
C GLU A 149 -2.60 -11.00 1.71
N LEU A 150 -2.71 -11.14 0.39
CA LEU A 150 -2.14 -10.16 -0.55
C LEU A 150 -2.71 -8.75 -0.28
N PHE A 151 -1.84 -7.76 -0.10
CA PHE A 151 -2.24 -6.38 0.12
C PHE A 151 -2.96 -5.82 -1.11
N GLN A 152 -4.11 -5.19 -0.89
CA GLN A 152 -4.84 -4.46 -1.91
C GLN A 152 -4.64 -2.96 -1.66
N TYR A 153 -4.10 -2.28 -2.66
CA TYR A 153 -3.91 -0.84 -2.62
C TYR A 153 -5.28 -0.14 -2.70
N ASP A 154 -5.53 0.75 -1.74
CA ASP A 154 -6.74 1.59 -1.63
C ASP A 154 -6.32 3.00 -1.20
N ASP A 155 -5.51 3.62 -2.06
CA ASP A 155 -5.02 5.01 -1.97
C ASP A 155 -4.22 5.36 -0.70
N GLN A 156 -3.51 4.39 -0.14
CA GLN A 156 -2.61 4.61 1.00
C GLN A 156 -1.25 5.14 0.55
N ARG A 157 -0.68 6.08 1.31
CA ARG A 157 0.68 6.57 1.06
C ARG A 157 1.72 5.56 1.54
N ILE A 158 2.68 5.20 0.69
CA ILE A 158 3.78 4.29 1.03
C ILE A 158 5.09 5.02 0.74
N ASP A 159 5.75 5.47 1.80
CA ASP A 159 7.01 6.24 1.70
C ASP A 159 8.01 5.67 2.69
N THR A 160 8.62 4.56 2.30
CA THR A 160 9.48 3.75 3.17
C THR A 160 10.96 3.99 2.94
N GLY A 161 11.29 4.68 1.84
CA GLY A 161 12.66 4.91 1.37
C GLY A 161 13.28 3.68 0.68
N ILE A 162 12.48 2.66 0.38
CA ILE A 162 12.91 1.46 -0.33
C ILE A 162 12.21 1.47 -1.69
N GLU A 163 13.00 1.64 -2.75
CA GLU A 163 12.52 1.78 -4.13
C GLU A 163 11.53 0.66 -4.53
N ASP A 164 11.84 -0.60 -4.23
CA ASP A 164 10.97 -1.74 -4.56
C ASP A 164 9.60 -1.71 -3.86
N ILE A 165 9.50 -1.06 -2.69
CA ILE A 165 8.26 -0.95 -1.92
C ILE A 165 7.47 0.26 -2.41
N ASP A 166 8.15 1.39 -2.57
CA ASP A 166 7.53 2.65 -2.97
C ASP A 166 7.03 2.57 -4.44
N GLU A 167 7.67 1.77 -5.30
CA GLU A 167 7.20 1.48 -6.68
C GLU A 167 5.79 0.86 -6.71
N VAL A 168 5.38 0.16 -5.64
CA VAL A 168 4.04 -0.43 -5.55
C VAL A 168 2.97 0.66 -5.55
N GLU A 169 3.20 1.76 -4.83
CA GLU A 169 2.29 2.92 -4.85
C GLU A 169 2.19 3.48 -6.27
N ASP A 170 3.32 3.78 -6.92
CA ASP A 170 3.34 4.39 -8.26
C ASP A 170 2.66 3.55 -9.33
N LYS A 171 2.69 2.23 -9.18
CA LYS A 171 2.10 1.27 -10.11
C LYS A 171 0.59 1.19 -9.99
N TYR A 172 0.04 1.23 -8.78
CA TYR A 172 -1.40 1.03 -8.55
C TYR A 172 -2.16 2.32 -8.29
N ALA A 173 -1.49 3.40 -7.90
CA ALA A 173 -2.09 4.70 -7.67
C ALA A 173 -2.69 5.30 -8.94
N TYR A 174 -3.68 6.17 -8.76
CA TYR A 174 -4.23 6.94 -9.86
C TYR A 174 -3.29 8.01 -10.36
N SER A 175 -3.06 8.00 -11.67
CA SER A 175 -2.17 8.93 -12.31
C SER A 175 -2.71 9.50 -13.61
N ILE A 176 -2.34 10.76 -13.86
CA ILE A 176 -2.57 11.47 -15.12
C ILE A 176 -1.23 11.86 -15.73
N GLU A 177 -1.22 12.00 -17.05
CA GLU A 177 -0.09 12.55 -17.79
C GLU A 177 -0.40 13.98 -18.25
N VAL A 178 0.46 14.93 -17.85
CA VAL A 178 0.37 16.33 -18.24
C VAL A 178 1.50 16.62 -19.23
N THR A 179 1.13 16.98 -20.47
CA THR A 179 2.12 17.42 -21.47
C THR A 179 2.37 18.93 -21.34
N LEU A 180 3.64 19.31 -21.25
CA LEU A 180 4.09 20.66 -20.97
C LEU A 180 4.76 21.31 -22.20
N ASP A 181 4.63 22.64 -22.31
CA ASP A 181 5.19 23.45 -23.38
C ASP A 181 6.71 23.63 -23.26
N SER A 182 7.37 23.96 -24.38
CA SER A 182 8.82 24.16 -24.47
C SER A 182 9.35 25.46 -23.83
N GLY A 183 8.49 26.25 -23.18
CA GLY A 183 8.82 27.56 -22.59
C GLY A 183 9.24 27.55 -21.11
N GLY A 184 9.31 26.36 -20.48
CA GLY A 184 9.67 26.21 -19.07
C GLY A 184 11.17 26.03 -18.79
N SER A 185 11.53 25.94 -17.51
CA SER A 185 12.91 25.76 -17.04
C SER A 185 12.96 24.83 -15.83
N GLY A 186 14.03 24.04 -15.74
CA GLY A 186 14.29 23.12 -14.62
C GLY A 186 13.91 21.67 -14.93
N ASN A 187 14.12 20.77 -13.97
CA ASN A 187 13.62 19.41 -14.02
C ASN A 187 12.83 19.16 -12.75
N TYR A 188 11.66 18.52 -12.87
CA TYR A 188 10.93 18.07 -11.70
C TYR A 188 11.67 16.91 -11.03
N VAL A 189 11.52 16.83 -9.71
CA VAL A 189 12.08 15.78 -8.87
C VAL A 189 10.95 14.81 -8.50
N GLU A 190 11.25 13.51 -8.44
CA GLU A 190 10.31 12.48 -8.01
C GLU A 190 9.83 12.73 -6.56
N ASP A 191 8.59 12.35 -6.26
CA ASP A 191 7.89 12.59 -4.99
C ASP A 191 7.70 14.07 -4.59
N GLU A 192 8.03 15.03 -5.46
CA GLU A 192 7.74 16.44 -5.19
C GLU A 192 6.27 16.80 -5.49
N TYR A 193 5.74 17.76 -4.75
CA TYR A 193 4.44 18.36 -5.09
C TYR A 193 4.62 19.48 -6.13
N VAL A 194 3.82 19.42 -7.18
CA VAL A 194 3.63 20.51 -8.15
C VAL A 194 2.32 21.22 -7.89
N PHE A 195 2.30 22.52 -8.13
CA PHE A 195 1.12 23.35 -7.91
C PHE A 195 0.95 24.41 -8.99
N VAL A 196 -0.31 24.86 -9.16
CA VAL A 196 -0.64 26.03 -9.97
C VAL A 196 -1.08 27.17 -9.05
N GLY A 197 -0.36 28.29 -9.12
CA GLY A 197 -0.65 29.48 -8.33
C GLY A 197 0.60 30.05 -7.65
N SER A 198 0.40 30.80 -6.58
CA SER A 198 1.48 31.50 -5.87
C SER A 198 2.26 30.63 -4.89
N THR A 199 1.60 29.68 -4.21
CA THR A 199 2.20 28.82 -3.18
C THR A 199 1.44 27.49 -3.09
N GLU A 200 2.14 26.40 -2.78
CA GLU A 200 1.56 25.04 -2.63
C GLU A 200 0.36 25.01 -1.66
N SER A 201 0.51 25.60 -0.47
CA SER A 201 -0.53 25.57 0.57
C SER A 201 -1.85 26.27 0.17
N SER A 202 -1.79 27.25 -0.73
CA SER A 202 -2.97 27.99 -1.20
C SER A 202 -3.47 27.53 -2.57
N ALA A 203 -2.79 26.56 -3.19
CA ALA A 203 -3.10 26.14 -4.55
C ALA A 203 -4.34 25.24 -4.55
N ASN A 204 -5.31 25.60 -5.40
CA ASN A 204 -6.49 24.76 -5.63
C ASN A 204 -6.18 23.60 -6.58
N THR A 205 -5.16 23.76 -7.43
CA THR A 205 -4.66 22.72 -8.33
C THR A 205 -3.26 22.30 -7.89
N LYS A 206 -3.12 21.04 -7.45
CA LYS A 206 -1.84 20.43 -7.08
C LYS A 206 -1.82 18.93 -7.39
N GLY A 207 -0.64 18.36 -7.49
CA GLY A 207 -0.41 16.92 -7.66
C GLY A 207 1.00 16.54 -7.26
N ARG A 208 1.23 15.27 -6.98
CA ARG A 208 2.54 14.70 -6.67
C ARG A 208 3.18 14.11 -7.92
N VAL A 209 4.48 14.33 -8.10
CA VAL A 209 5.23 13.84 -9.26
C VAL A 209 5.62 12.38 -9.06
N ILE A 210 5.16 11.51 -9.97
CA ILE A 210 5.66 10.14 -10.10
C ILE A 210 6.93 10.14 -10.96
N SER A 211 6.86 10.76 -12.14
CA SER A 211 8.00 10.79 -13.07
C SER A 211 7.95 11.98 -14.03
N TRP A 212 9.13 12.38 -14.50
CA TRP A 212 9.30 13.48 -15.44
C TRP A 212 10.19 13.09 -16.63
N ASN A 213 9.65 13.19 -17.84
CA ASN A 213 10.41 13.05 -19.06
C ASN A 213 10.73 14.43 -19.65
N SER A 214 11.98 14.87 -19.53
CA SER A 214 12.43 16.18 -20.02
C SER A 214 12.50 16.29 -21.56
N THR A 215 12.57 15.17 -22.28
CA THR A 215 12.64 15.15 -23.75
C THR A 215 11.26 15.38 -24.36
N ASP A 216 10.28 14.60 -23.91
CA ASP A 216 8.90 14.67 -24.41
C ASP A 216 8.06 15.70 -23.63
N ARG A 217 8.58 16.18 -22.48
CA ARG A 217 7.93 17.11 -21.55
C ARG A 217 6.61 16.57 -21.01
N VAL A 218 6.60 15.28 -20.69
CA VAL A 218 5.46 14.61 -20.08
C VAL A 218 5.73 14.46 -18.59
N LEU A 219 4.83 15.02 -17.78
CA LEU A 219 4.85 14.94 -16.32
C LEU A 219 3.74 14.01 -15.86
N LYS A 220 4.11 12.92 -15.19
CA LYS A 220 3.15 11.98 -14.62
C LYS A 220 2.87 12.37 -13.17
N LEU A 221 1.59 12.58 -12.87
CA LEU A 221 1.13 13.09 -11.57
C LEU A 221 0.14 12.13 -10.90
N THR A 222 0.18 12.07 -9.58
CA THR A 222 -0.77 11.37 -8.70
C THR A 222 -1.22 12.29 -7.54
N ASP A 223 -2.05 11.82 -6.62
CA ASP A 223 -2.59 12.60 -5.49
C ASP A 223 -3.11 13.99 -5.94
N LEU A 224 -4.01 13.94 -6.93
CA LEU A 224 -4.46 15.12 -7.66
C LEU A 224 -5.54 15.86 -6.87
N ARG A 225 -5.33 17.15 -6.70
CA ARG A 225 -6.35 18.07 -6.22
C ARG A 225 -6.59 19.13 -7.28
N GLY A 226 -7.84 19.35 -7.65
CA GLY A 226 -8.22 20.30 -8.69
C GLY A 226 -7.93 19.78 -10.11
N THR A 227 -7.99 20.67 -11.09
CA THR A 227 -7.83 20.31 -12.51
C THR A 227 -6.76 21.17 -13.16
N PHE A 228 -5.88 20.52 -13.91
CA PHE A 228 -4.88 21.18 -14.75
C PHE A 228 -5.53 21.58 -16.08
N THR A 229 -5.37 22.83 -16.47
CA THR A 229 -5.94 23.40 -17.70
C THR A 229 -4.87 24.12 -18.49
N LEU A 230 -5.15 24.37 -19.78
CA LEU A 230 -4.22 25.02 -20.70
C LEU A 230 -3.69 26.35 -20.16
N SER A 231 -2.44 26.66 -20.51
CA SER A 231 -1.77 27.92 -20.16
C SER A 231 -1.55 28.15 -18.67
N GLN A 232 -1.81 27.16 -17.80
CA GLN A 232 -1.43 27.22 -16.39
C GLN A 232 0.06 26.93 -16.23
N ASN A 233 0.73 27.71 -15.37
CA ASN A 233 2.11 27.46 -14.99
C ASN A 233 2.14 26.46 -13.83
N VAL A 234 2.67 25.28 -14.09
CA VAL A 234 2.93 24.23 -13.10
C VAL A 234 4.30 24.49 -12.50
N VAL A 235 4.37 24.63 -11.18
CA VAL A 235 5.62 24.92 -10.46
C VAL A 235 5.91 23.80 -9.48
N GLY A 236 7.13 23.27 -9.51
CA GLY A 236 7.63 22.30 -8.53
C GLY A 236 8.01 22.98 -7.22
N ASN A 237 7.53 22.45 -6.11
CA ASN A 237 7.75 23.03 -4.79
C ASN A 237 9.21 22.91 -4.32
N THR A 238 9.87 21.81 -4.66
CA THR A 238 11.24 21.52 -4.21
C THR A 238 12.26 21.91 -5.27
N SER A 239 11.97 21.56 -6.53
CA SER A 239 12.86 21.80 -7.68
C SER A 239 12.84 23.26 -8.16
N GLY A 240 11.75 23.98 -7.92
CA GLY A 240 11.50 25.29 -8.53
C GLY A 240 11.37 25.22 -10.06
N ALA A 241 11.25 24.01 -10.63
CA ALA A 241 11.01 23.84 -12.04
C ALA A 241 9.64 24.43 -12.38
N TYR A 242 9.53 25.07 -13.54
CA TYR A 242 8.26 25.63 -13.97
C TYR A 242 8.05 25.41 -15.46
N TYR A 243 6.85 24.97 -15.81
CA TYR A 243 6.45 24.75 -17.18
C TYR A 243 4.96 25.06 -17.35
N THR A 244 4.60 25.54 -18.54
CA THR A 244 3.19 25.81 -18.89
C THR A 244 2.53 24.53 -19.41
N VAL A 245 1.27 24.28 -19.01
CA VAL A 245 0.45 23.18 -19.54
C VAL A 245 0.15 23.44 -21.02
N GLY A 246 0.64 22.56 -21.90
CA GLY A 246 0.48 22.63 -23.35
C GLY A 246 -0.78 21.93 -23.85
N THR A 247 -1.22 20.86 -23.18
CA THR A 247 -2.49 20.16 -23.47
C THR A 247 -3.27 19.93 -22.19
N THR A 248 -4.60 20.08 -22.24
CA THR A 248 -5.46 19.65 -21.14
C THR A 248 -5.24 18.15 -20.91
N PRO A 249 -4.88 17.71 -19.71
CA PRO A 249 -4.70 16.30 -19.40
C PRO A 249 -6.01 15.54 -19.56
N ASP A 250 -5.93 14.32 -20.08
CA ASP A 250 -7.07 13.42 -20.10
C ASP A 250 -7.18 12.72 -18.73
N THR A 251 -8.24 13.07 -17.98
CA THR A 251 -8.53 12.47 -16.67
C THR A 251 -9.36 11.19 -16.78
N GLN A 252 -9.83 10.83 -17.97
CA GLN A 252 -10.62 9.61 -18.19
C GLN A 252 -9.73 8.42 -18.48
N THR A 253 -8.54 8.65 -19.03
CA THR A 253 -7.52 7.61 -19.18
C THR A 253 -6.84 7.33 -17.85
N PHE A 254 -6.94 6.08 -17.38
CA PHE A 254 -6.13 5.60 -16.27
C PHE A 254 -4.83 5.01 -16.81
N VAL A 255 -3.76 5.80 -16.77
CA VAL A 255 -2.48 5.47 -17.41
C VAL A 255 -1.86 4.18 -16.86
N ASN A 256 -2.17 3.85 -15.61
CA ASN A 256 -1.62 2.71 -14.89
C ASN A 256 -2.38 1.39 -15.11
N ASP A 257 -3.61 1.39 -15.65
CA ASP A 257 -4.35 0.17 -15.95
C ASP A 257 -4.91 0.19 -17.38
N ALA A 258 -4.32 -0.65 -18.23
CA ALA A 258 -4.78 -0.85 -19.59
C ALA A 258 -6.18 -1.52 -19.68
N SER A 259 -6.69 -2.06 -18.57
CA SER A 259 -8.01 -2.67 -18.47
C SER A 259 -9.09 -1.65 -18.07
N ALA A 260 -8.70 -0.43 -17.68
CA ALA A 260 -9.66 0.62 -17.34
C ALA A 260 -10.46 1.02 -18.57
N ASN A 261 -11.78 0.84 -18.48
CA ASN A 261 -12.71 1.09 -19.59
C ASN A 261 -13.48 2.40 -19.43
N ASN A 262 -12.98 3.34 -18.63
CA ASN A 262 -13.68 4.59 -18.35
C ASN A 262 -14.07 5.34 -19.63
N ILE A 263 -13.15 5.48 -20.59
CA ILE A 263 -13.44 6.12 -21.89
C ILE A 263 -14.53 5.36 -22.66
N THR A 264 -14.45 4.03 -22.70
CA THR A 264 -15.45 3.19 -23.37
C THR A 264 -16.82 3.35 -22.71
N ILE A 265 -16.87 3.38 -21.37
CA ILE A 265 -18.11 3.56 -20.61
C ILE A 265 -18.72 4.93 -20.88
N GLU A 266 -17.93 6.01 -20.84
CA GLU A 266 -18.40 7.37 -21.17
C GLU A 266 -18.89 7.46 -22.62
N THR A 267 -18.13 6.92 -23.57
CA THR A 267 -18.50 6.94 -25.01
C THR A 267 -19.79 6.16 -25.29
N GLU A 268 -19.96 4.98 -24.68
CA GLU A 268 -21.17 4.17 -24.83
C GLU A 268 -22.36 4.77 -24.07
N ALA A 269 -22.12 5.42 -22.92
CA ALA A 269 -23.16 6.11 -22.15
C ALA A 269 -23.77 7.27 -22.94
N ASP A 270 -22.95 8.06 -23.64
CA ASP A 270 -23.41 9.14 -24.53
C ASP A 270 -24.28 8.62 -25.68
N SER A 271 -24.10 7.36 -26.10
CA SER A 271 -24.97 6.71 -27.10
C SER A 271 -26.30 6.23 -26.51
N ILE A 272 -26.42 6.06 -25.19
CA ILE A 272 -27.61 5.54 -24.52
C ILE A 272 -28.50 6.67 -24.00
N ILE A 273 -27.90 7.72 -23.43
CA ILE A 273 -28.64 8.86 -22.86
C ILE A 273 -28.09 10.17 -23.42
N ASP A 274 -28.83 10.75 -24.38
CA ASP A 274 -28.48 12.02 -25.01
C ASP A 274 -29.00 13.21 -24.17
N PHE A 275 -28.09 13.92 -23.52
CA PHE A 275 -28.39 15.16 -22.78
C PHE A 275 -28.15 16.45 -23.60
N SER A 276 -27.88 16.33 -24.91
CA SER A 276 -27.72 17.50 -25.78
C SER A 276 -29.05 18.22 -26.05
N GLU A 277 -30.18 17.52 -25.89
CA GLU A 277 -31.50 18.11 -25.94
C GLU A 277 -31.89 18.69 -24.56
N SER A 278 -32.35 19.94 -24.52
CA SER A 278 -32.77 20.63 -23.28
C SER A 278 -33.96 19.96 -22.56
N ASN A 279 -34.60 18.98 -23.20
CA ASN A 279 -35.75 18.28 -22.66
C ASN A 279 -35.86 16.84 -23.22
N PRO A 280 -34.97 15.92 -22.80
CA PRO A 280 -34.87 14.59 -23.39
C PRO A 280 -36.01 13.63 -22.96
N PHE A 281 -36.89 14.08 -22.06
CA PHE A 281 -37.98 13.27 -21.51
C PHE A 281 -39.39 13.87 -21.67
N SER A 282 -39.58 14.94 -22.46
CA SER A 282 -40.91 15.48 -22.72
C SER A 282 -41.16 15.79 -24.20
N GLU A 283 -42.20 15.16 -24.76
CA GLU A 283 -42.77 15.52 -26.06
C GLU A 283 -43.60 16.81 -25.92
N GLY A 284 -42.94 17.96 -25.87
CA GLY A 284 -43.64 19.22 -25.64
C GLY A 284 -42.96 20.41 -26.32
N ASN A 285 -43.48 20.78 -27.50
CA ASN A 285 -43.26 22.09 -28.12
C ASN A 285 -43.68 23.20 -27.15
N ILE A 286 -42.72 23.87 -26.51
CA ILE A 286 -42.80 25.25 -26.01
C ILE A 286 -41.48 25.93 -26.34
#